data_AF-A0A0G3GHL2-F1
#
_entry.id   AF-A0A0G3GHL2-F1
#
_cell.length_a   1.000
_cell.length_b   1.000
_cell.length_c   1.000
_cell.angle_alpha   90.00
_cell.angle_beta   90.00
_cell.angle_gamma   90.00
#
_symmetry.space_group_name_H-M   'P 1'
#
loop_
_entity.id
_entity.type
_entity.pdbx_description
1 polymer ?
#
loop_
_entity_poly.entity_id
_entity_poly.type
_entity_poly.pdbx_seq_one_letter_code
_entity_poly.pdbx_strand_id
1 'polypeptide(L)'
;MPVFGLMPFSLRTFGVVALLMLLAGGPAALAWRLQDWRYGRQLAQMAQSRAETLNQLAQAAATQHKAEQDKRLVLEQRLAASEQTHYRALSDAQRDQDRLRDRLATADVRLSVLLDASDAPGGCALPAAAGASGMDHGAPRARLDPAHAQRIIAITDAGDRGLIALQACQAYVRALVR
;
A
#
# COMPACT_ATOMS: atom_id res chain seq x y z
N MET A 1 -25.29 -90.43 -23.58
CA MET A 1 -24.58 -90.70 -24.85
C MET A 1 -23.52 -89.61 -25.04
N PRO A 2 -22.22 -89.91 -24.95
CA PRO A 2 -21.21 -88.86 -24.99
C PRO A 2 -20.93 -88.48 -26.46
N VAL A 3 -21.27 -87.25 -26.82
CA VAL A 3 -21.07 -86.65 -28.16
C VAL A 3 -19.57 -86.37 -28.45
N PHE A 4 -18.65 -86.86 -27.62
CA PHE A 4 -17.21 -86.57 -27.73
C PHE A 4 -16.43 -87.53 -28.65
N GLY A 5 -17.11 -88.35 -29.45
CA GLY A 5 -16.50 -89.43 -30.23
C GLY A 5 -15.76 -89.03 -31.53
N LEU A 6 -15.89 -87.79 -32.03
CA LEU A 6 -15.52 -87.45 -33.42
C LEU A 6 -14.74 -86.13 -33.60
N MET A 7 -13.90 -85.72 -32.64
CA MET A 7 -12.95 -84.61 -32.86
C MET A 7 -11.50 -85.05 -32.66
N PRO A 8 -10.55 -84.55 -33.48
CA PRO A 8 -9.16 -84.99 -33.49
C PRO A 8 -8.55 -84.86 -32.09
N PHE A 9 -7.70 -85.83 -31.72
CA PHE A 9 -7.08 -85.95 -30.39
C PHE A 9 -6.42 -84.64 -29.90
N SER A 10 -5.91 -83.85 -30.85
CA SER A 10 -5.38 -82.50 -30.62
C SER A 10 -6.43 -81.53 -30.05
N LEU A 11 -7.67 -81.49 -30.56
CA LEU A 11 -8.69 -80.57 -30.03
C LEU A 11 -9.14 -80.94 -28.61
N ARG A 12 -9.19 -82.23 -28.27
CA ARG A 12 -9.56 -82.69 -26.92
C ARG A 12 -8.49 -82.34 -25.89
N THR A 13 -7.22 -82.51 -26.24
CA THR A 13 -6.09 -82.12 -25.38
C THR A 13 -6.02 -80.60 -25.21
N PHE A 14 -6.22 -79.81 -26.28
CA PHE A 14 -6.36 -78.35 -26.16
C PHE A 14 -7.52 -77.94 -25.25
N GLY A 15 -8.69 -78.59 -25.35
CA GLY A 15 -9.83 -78.31 -24.47
C GLY A 15 -9.55 -78.62 -22.99
N VAL A 16 -8.88 -79.74 -22.70
CA VAL A 16 -8.49 -80.11 -21.33
C VAL A 16 -7.43 -79.17 -20.76
N VAL A 17 -6.43 -78.78 -21.56
CA VAL A 17 -5.39 -77.81 -21.15
C VAL A 17 -5.99 -76.42 -20.91
N ALA A 18 -6.89 -75.97 -21.77
CA ALA A 18 -7.60 -74.70 -21.59
C ALA A 18 -8.49 -74.71 -20.33
N LEU A 19 -9.18 -75.82 -20.04
CA LEU A 19 -9.98 -75.99 -18.84
C LEU A 19 -9.09 -75.96 -17.58
N LEU A 20 -7.94 -76.62 -17.59
CA LEU A 20 -6.98 -76.60 -16.47
C LEU A 20 -6.38 -75.20 -16.25
N MET A 21 -6.04 -74.47 -17.32
CA MET A 21 -5.59 -73.08 -17.25
C MET A 21 -6.67 -72.15 -16.68
N LEU A 22 -7.93 -72.32 -17.08
CA LEU A 22 -9.05 -71.52 -16.57
C LEU A 22 -9.33 -71.83 -15.09
N LEU A 23 -9.24 -73.12 -14.71
CA LEU A 23 -9.47 -73.56 -13.34
C LEU A 23 -8.34 -73.10 -12.39
N ALA A 24 -7.09 -73.07 -12.87
CA ALA A 24 -5.96 -72.57 -12.11
C ALA A 24 -5.90 -71.03 -12.06
N GLY A 25 -6.24 -70.34 -13.15
CA GLY A 25 -6.13 -68.88 -13.27
C GLY A 25 -7.35 -68.09 -12.79
N GLY A 26 -8.55 -68.65 -12.92
CA GLY A 26 -9.81 -67.98 -12.54
C GLY A 26 -9.89 -67.55 -11.07
N PRO A 27 -9.56 -68.43 -10.09
CA PRO A 27 -9.57 -68.09 -8.68
C PRO A 27 -8.57 -66.98 -8.32
N ALA A 28 -7.39 -66.99 -8.95
CA ALA A 28 -6.37 -65.97 -8.74
C ALA A 28 -6.82 -64.59 -9.26
N ALA A 29 -7.47 -64.54 -10.43
CA ALA A 29 -7.99 -63.29 -11.00
C ALA A 29 -9.14 -62.70 -10.15
N LEU A 30 -10.01 -63.55 -9.60
CA LEU A 30 -11.10 -63.16 -8.70
C LEU A 30 -10.57 -62.67 -7.34
N ALA A 31 -9.58 -63.36 -6.76
CA ALA A 31 -8.94 -62.95 -5.52
C ALA A 31 -8.24 -61.58 -5.65
N TRP A 32 -7.58 -61.34 -6.79
CA TRP A 32 -6.94 -60.05 -7.08
C TRP A 32 -7.97 -58.92 -7.18
N ARG A 33 -9.09 -59.12 -7.90
CA ARG A 33 -10.16 -58.11 -7.99
C ARG A 33 -10.77 -57.76 -6.64
N LEU A 34 -10.96 -58.75 -5.76
CA LEU A 34 -11.46 -58.53 -4.40
C LEU A 34 -10.45 -57.74 -3.55
N GLN A 35 -9.16 -58.05 -3.68
CA GLN A 35 -8.09 -57.32 -3.00
C GLN A 35 -7.99 -55.87 -3.49
N ASP A 36 -7.99 -55.64 -4.80
CA ASP A 36 -7.97 -54.30 -5.38
C ASP A 36 -9.18 -53.47 -4.95
N TRP A 37 -10.38 -54.07 -4.89
CA TRP A 37 -11.57 -53.36 -4.43
C TRP A 37 -11.46 -52.95 -2.95
N ARG A 38 -10.91 -53.83 -2.09
CA ARG A 38 -10.71 -53.54 -0.67
C ARG A 38 -9.67 -52.44 -0.46
N TYR A 39 -8.52 -52.53 -1.13
CA TYR A 39 -7.47 -51.52 -1.05
C TYR A 39 -7.91 -50.19 -1.67
N GLY A 40 -8.64 -50.22 -2.78
CA GLY A 40 -9.25 -49.04 -3.40
C GLY A 40 -10.22 -48.33 -2.45
N ARG A 41 -11.06 -49.08 -1.71
CA ARG A 41 -11.94 -48.50 -0.67
C ARG A 41 -11.15 -47.83 0.46
N GLN A 42 -10.08 -48.47 0.95
CA GLN A 42 -9.25 -47.89 2.02
C GLN A 42 -8.51 -46.62 1.54
N LEU A 43 -7.97 -46.66 0.32
CA LEU A 43 -7.33 -45.50 -0.30
C LEU A 43 -8.31 -44.34 -0.51
N ALA A 44 -9.54 -44.64 -0.96
CA ALA A 44 -10.59 -43.63 -1.12
C ALA A 44 -10.96 -42.98 0.23
N GLN A 45 -11.10 -43.77 1.29
CA GLN A 45 -11.39 -43.26 2.64
C GLN A 45 -10.26 -42.39 3.19
N MET A 46 -8.99 -42.80 3.01
CA MET A 46 -7.84 -41.98 3.39
C MET A 46 -7.72 -40.71 2.56
N ALA A 47 -8.02 -40.78 1.27
CA ALA A 47 -8.01 -39.61 0.39
C ALA A 47 -9.10 -38.62 0.78
N GLN A 48 -10.30 -39.09 1.14
CA GLN A 48 -11.39 -38.24 1.61
C GLN A 48 -11.03 -37.53 2.92
N SER A 49 -10.55 -38.26 3.94
CA SER A 49 -10.17 -37.65 5.22
C SER A 49 -8.99 -36.68 5.09
N ARG A 50 -8.02 -36.98 4.22
CA ARG A 50 -6.93 -36.05 3.88
C ARG A 50 -7.44 -34.82 3.13
N ALA A 51 -8.36 -34.98 2.18
CA ALA A 51 -8.95 -33.86 1.46
C ALA A 51 -9.75 -32.95 2.40
N GLU A 52 -10.50 -33.52 3.34
CA GLU A 52 -11.24 -32.78 4.37
C GLU A 52 -10.29 -31.98 5.28
N THR A 53 -9.22 -32.60 5.79
CA THR A 53 -8.25 -31.91 6.64
C THR A 53 -7.50 -30.81 5.89
N LEU A 54 -7.09 -31.05 4.64
CA LEU A 54 -6.47 -30.03 3.79
C LEU A 54 -7.44 -28.89 3.48
N ASN A 55 -8.72 -29.18 3.23
CA ASN A 55 -9.72 -28.15 3.03
C ASN A 55 -9.94 -27.30 4.29
N GLN A 56 -9.98 -27.92 5.47
CA GLN A 56 -10.09 -27.18 6.73
C GLN A 56 -8.88 -26.28 6.97
N LEU A 57 -7.66 -26.79 6.74
CA LEU A 57 -6.43 -26.01 6.84
C LEU A 57 -6.40 -24.87 5.82
N ALA A 58 -6.78 -25.12 4.57
CA ALA A 58 -6.84 -24.11 3.52
C ALA A 58 -7.88 -23.03 3.83
N GLN A 59 -9.04 -23.40 4.38
CA GLN A 59 -10.05 -22.44 4.82
C GLN A 59 -9.56 -21.60 6.00
N ALA A 60 -8.91 -22.22 6.99
CA ALA A 60 -8.33 -21.50 8.13
C ALA A 60 -7.20 -20.55 7.70
N ALA A 61 -6.33 -20.98 6.79
CA ALA A 61 -5.29 -20.12 6.23
C ALA A 61 -5.92 -18.98 5.40
N ALA A 62 -6.93 -19.26 4.58
CA ALA A 62 -7.62 -18.26 3.78
C ALA A 62 -8.33 -17.21 4.65
N THR A 63 -8.94 -17.59 5.77
CA THR A 63 -9.57 -16.62 6.69
C THR A 63 -8.53 -15.75 7.39
N GLN A 64 -7.40 -16.31 7.79
CA GLN A 64 -6.28 -15.53 8.36
C GLN A 64 -5.71 -14.55 7.34
N HIS A 65 -5.44 -15.00 6.11
CA HIS A 65 -4.95 -14.13 5.03
C HIS A 65 -5.94 -13.02 4.69
N LYS A 66 -7.25 -13.31 4.64
CA LYS A 66 -8.28 -12.28 4.45
C LYS A 66 -8.27 -11.24 5.56
N ALA A 67 -8.20 -11.67 6.82
CA ALA A 67 -8.15 -10.75 7.95
C ALA A 67 -6.90 -9.83 7.92
N GLU A 68 -5.76 -10.34 7.47
CA GLU A 68 -4.55 -9.52 7.27
C GLU A 68 -4.69 -8.56 6.10
N GLN A 69 -5.27 -9.00 4.97
CA GLN A 69 -5.52 -8.15 3.81
C GLN A 69 -6.50 -7.03 4.15
N ASP A 70 -7.59 -7.33 4.85
CA ASP A 70 -8.56 -6.32 5.27
C ASP A 70 -7.92 -5.27 6.18
N LYS A 71 -7.06 -5.71 7.12
CA LYS A 71 -6.26 -4.78 7.95
C LYS A 71 -5.34 -3.90 7.11
N ARG A 72 -4.63 -4.48 6.14
CA ARG A 72 -3.77 -3.71 5.22
C ARG A 72 -4.57 -2.69 4.43
N LEU A 73 -5.70 -3.08 3.84
CA LEU A 73 -6.57 -2.19 3.08
C LEU A 73 -7.09 -1.04 3.93
N VAL A 74 -7.51 -1.30 5.18
CA VAL A 74 -7.96 -0.23 6.09
C VAL A 74 -6.82 0.74 6.42
N LEU A 75 -5.60 0.23 6.65
CA LEU A 75 -4.43 1.07 6.90
C LEU A 75 -4.04 1.89 5.67
N GLU A 76 -4.04 1.29 4.48
CA GLU A 76 -3.77 1.97 3.22
C GLU A 76 -4.80 3.05 2.92
N GLN A 77 -6.09 2.79 3.16
CA GLN A 77 -7.14 3.80 3.01
C GLN A 77 -6.95 4.99 3.96
N ARG A 78 -6.59 4.72 5.22
CA ARG A 78 -6.30 5.77 6.19
C ARG A 78 -5.08 6.57 5.80
N LEU A 79 -4.01 5.91 5.36
CA LEU A 79 -2.80 6.55 4.89
C LEU A 79 -3.11 7.43 3.67
N ALA A 80 -3.77 6.89 2.64
CA ALA A 80 -4.15 7.62 1.45
C ALA A 80 -5.05 8.83 1.74
N ALA A 81 -6.03 8.70 2.66
CA ALA A 81 -6.88 9.81 3.06
C ALA A 81 -6.09 10.91 3.79
N SER A 82 -5.15 10.52 4.66
CA SER A 82 -4.28 11.48 5.35
C SER A 82 -3.33 12.18 4.38
N GLU A 83 -2.68 11.43 3.48
CA GLU A 83 -1.78 11.95 2.46
C GLU A 83 -2.49 12.88 1.49
N GLN A 84 -3.70 12.52 1.05
CA GLN A 84 -4.50 13.37 0.18
C GLN A 84 -4.84 14.70 0.86
N THR A 85 -5.18 14.68 2.15
CA THR A 85 -5.47 15.90 2.91
C THR A 85 -4.23 16.76 3.07
N HIS A 86 -3.09 16.15 3.44
CA HIS A 86 -1.82 16.85 3.56
C HIS A 86 -1.34 17.44 2.23
N TYR A 87 -1.47 16.70 1.13
CA TYR A 87 -1.07 17.16 -0.20
C TYR A 87 -1.94 18.31 -0.68
N ARG A 88 -3.26 18.25 -0.46
CA ARG A 88 -4.17 19.37 -0.76
C ARG A 88 -3.81 20.60 0.04
N ALA A 89 -3.65 20.47 1.36
CA ALA A 89 -3.27 21.59 2.24
C ALA A 89 -1.93 22.22 1.82
N LEU A 90 -0.93 21.41 1.46
CA LEU A 90 0.35 21.89 0.97
C LEU A 90 0.18 22.64 -0.37
N SER A 91 -0.56 22.07 -1.31
CA SER A 91 -0.80 22.70 -2.62
C SER A 91 -1.60 24.00 -2.52
N ASP A 92 -2.60 24.04 -1.64
CA ASP A 92 -3.39 25.24 -1.38
C ASP A 92 -2.51 26.34 -0.74
N ALA A 93 -1.70 25.99 0.27
CA ALA A 93 -0.78 26.93 0.90
C ALA A 93 0.27 27.48 -0.07
N GLN A 94 0.82 26.63 -0.97
CA GLN A 94 1.73 27.06 -2.04
C GLN A 94 1.06 28.05 -2.99
N ARG A 95 -0.16 27.72 -3.47
CA ARG A 95 -0.93 28.62 -4.35
C ARG A 95 -1.27 29.96 -3.69
N ASP A 96 -1.62 29.95 -2.41
CA ASP A 96 -1.89 31.18 -1.66
C ASP A 96 -0.63 32.02 -1.47
N GLN A 97 0.51 31.40 -1.20
CA GLN A 97 1.80 32.09 -1.11
C GLN A 97 2.18 32.74 -2.44
N ASP A 98 2.07 32.02 -3.56
CA ASP A 98 2.36 32.56 -4.89
C ASP A 98 1.41 33.71 -5.23
N ARG A 99 0.12 33.57 -4.91
CA ARG A 99 -0.86 34.65 -5.08
C ARG A 99 -0.51 35.89 -4.25
N LEU A 100 -0.05 35.72 -3.01
CA LEU A 100 0.39 36.85 -2.17
C LEU A 100 1.65 37.51 -2.73
N ARG A 101 2.58 36.74 -3.30
CA ARG A 101 3.77 37.27 -3.97
C ARG A 101 3.40 38.12 -5.18
N ASP A 102 2.48 37.63 -6.02
CA ASP A 102 1.98 38.39 -7.16
C ASP A 102 1.31 39.70 -6.72
N ARG A 103 0.48 39.66 -5.68
CA ARG A 103 -0.19 40.87 -5.15
C ARG A 103 0.78 41.86 -4.49
N LEU A 104 1.85 41.36 -3.87
CA LEU A 104 2.98 42.19 -3.41
C LEU A 104 3.70 42.83 -4.60
N ALA A 105 3.81 42.13 -5.73
CA ALA A 105 4.43 42.66 -6.95
C ALA A 105 3.59 43.72 -7.65
N THR A 106 2.27 43.56 -7.67
CA THR A 106 1.34 44.55 -8.22
C THR A 106 1.01 45.69 -7.24
N ALA A 107 1.69 45.75 -6.08
CA ALA A 107 1.49 46.72 -5.00
C ALA A 107 0.05 46.80 -4.43
N ASP A 108 -0.75 45.75 -4.66
CA ASP A 108 -2.11 45.57 -4.12
C ASP A 108 -2.06 45.24 -2.62
N VAL A 109 -1.05 44.45 -2.21
CA VAL A 109 -0.71 44.22 -0.80
C VAL A 109 0.64 44.86 -0.49
N ARG A 110 0.78 45.46 0.70
CA ARG A 110 1.99 46.18 1.12
C ARG A 110 2.52 45.64 2.44
N LEU A 111 3.83 45.50 2.53
CA LEU A 111 4.51 45.06 3.74
C LEU A 111 4.82 46.27 4.63
N SER A 112 4.42 46.21 5.90
CA SER A 112 4.66 47.27 6.89
C SER A 112 5.42 46.72 8.08
N VAL A 113 6.48 47.42 8.49
CA VAL A 113 7.27 47.09 9.68
C VAL A 113 6.88 48.05 10.80
N LEU A 114 6.68 47.52 12.00
CA LEU A 114 6.47 48.34 13.20
C LEU A 114 7.79 49.02 13.56
N LEU A 115 7.77 50.34 13.67
CA LEU A 115 8.89 51.14 14.16
C LEU A 115 8.75 51.26 15.67
N ASP A 116 9.85 51.09 16.39
CA ASP A 116 9.89 51.55 17.77
C ASP A 116 9.87 53.09 17.78
N ALA A 117 9.05 53.67 18.64
CA ALA A 117 8.83 55.11 18.69
C ALA A 117 10.08 55.89 19.12
N SER A 118 11.03 55.20 19.75
CA SER A 118 12.34 55.70 20.18
C SER A 118 13.37 55.83 19.05
N ASP A 119 13.20 55.12 17.93
CA ASP A 119 14.21 54.96 16.85
C ASP A 119 13.86 55.72 15.56
N ALA A 120 12.85 56.60 15.57
CA ALA A 120 12.47 57.36 14.38
C ALA A 120 13.62 58.29 13.92
N PRO A 121 14.24 58.09 12.73
CA PRO A 121 15.26 59.00 12.23
C PRO A 121 14.62 60.37 11.99
N GLY A 122 15.18 61.40 12.60
CA GLY A 122 14.64 62.76 12.70
C GLY A 122 14.47 63.49 11.35
N GLY A 123 13.45 63.11 10.59
CA GLY A 123 13.00 63.80 9.39
C GLY A 123 11.47 63.82 9.33
N CYS A 124 10.88 64.90 9.83
CA CYS A 124 9.45 65.25 9.72
C CYS A 124 8.45 64.39 10.53
N ALA A 125 8.80 63.93 11.73
CA ALA A 125 7.78 63.63 12.73
C ALA A 125 7.21 64.95 13.27
N LEU A 126 6.12 65.46 12.68
CA LEU A 126 5.38 66.56 13.29
C LEU A 126 4.86 66.07 14.66
N PRO A 127 5.02 66.87 15.74
CA PRO A 127 4.40 66.55 17.02
C PRO A 127 2.90 66.32 16.83
N ALA A 128 2.39 65.20 17.33
CA ALA A 128 0.96 64.93 17.32
C ALA A 128 0.25 66.08 18.07
N ALA A 129 -0.66 66.78 17.39
CA ALA A 129 -1.46 67.82 17.99
C ALA A 129 -2.23 67.23 19.18
N ALA A 130 -2.17 67.88 20.34
CA ALA A 130 -2.97 67.51 21.49
C ALA A 130 -4.46 67.73 21.16
N GLY A 131 -5.19 66.68 20.84
CA GLY A 131 -6.61 66.80 20.48
C GLY A 131 -7.36 65.46 20.41
N ALA A 132 -8.44 65.39 21.21
CA ALA A 132 -9.47 64.36 21.32
C ALA A 132 -9.04 63.01 21.96
N SER A 133 -9.38 62.86 23.23
CA SER A 133 -9.44 61.59 23.96
C SER A 133 -10.31 60.58 23.20
N GLY A 134 -9.70 59.57 22.57
CA GLY A 134 -10.44 58.42 22.05
C GLY A 134 -9.97 57.77 20.74
N MET A 135 -8.87 58.21 20.12
CA MET A 135 -8.27 57.46 19.01
C MET A 135 -6.83 57.09 19.34
N ASP A 136 -6.60 55.82 19.68
CA ASP A 136 -5.25 55.27 19.80
C ASP A 136 -4.56 55.37 18.45
N HIS A 137 -3.51 56.20 18.37
CA HIS A 137 -2.61 56.16 17.24
C HIS A 137 -1.81 54.87 17.32
N GLY A 138 -2.14 53.90 16.47
CA GLY A 138 -1.39 52.65 16.37
C GLY A 138 0.10 52.94 16.17
N ALA A 139 0.97 52.10 16.74
CA ALA A 139 2.42 52.27 16.71
C ALA A 139 2.92 52.64 15.30
N PRO A 140 3.90 53.56 15.17
CA PRO A 140 4.36 54.06 13.88
C PRO A 140 4.83 52.89 13.00
N ARG A 141 4.45 52.87 11.73
CA ARG A 141 4.81 51.80 10.78
C ARG A 141 5.53 52.37 9.56
N ALA A 142 6.71 51.85 9.27
CA ALA A 142 7.38 52.08 7.99
C ALA A 142 6.80 51.15 6.93
N ARG A 143 6.45 51.71 5.77
CA ARG A 143 6.06 50.91 4.60
C ARG A 143 7.30 50.59 3.79
N LEU A 144 7.44 49.32 3.43
CA LEU A 144 8.53 48.88 2.58
C LEU A 144 8.16 49.05 1.10
N ASP A 145 9.11 49.51 0.29
CA ASP A 145 8.95 49.58 -1.16
C ASP A 145 8.69 48.17 -1.74
N PRO A 146 7.72 47.97 -2.65
CA PRO A 146 7.36 46.65 -3.18
C PRO A 146 8.54 45.87 -3.76
N ALA A 147 9.48 46.53 -4.45
CA ALA A 147 10.65 45.86 -5.03
C ALA A 147 11.67 45.45 -3.96
N HIS A 148 11.78 46.19 -2.85
CA HIS A 148 12.57 45.78 -1.69
C HIS A 148 11.90 44.64 -0.92
N ALA A 149 10.59 44.70 -0.71
CA ALA A 149 9.83 43.65 -0.03
C ALA A 149 9.93 42.30 -0.74
N GLN A 150 9.79 42.28 -2.07
CA GLN A 150 9.96 41.06 -2.87
C GLN A 150 11.36 40.47 -2.75
N ARG A 151 12.41 41.31 -2.82
CA ARG A 151 13.80 40.84 -2.70
C ARG A 151 14.08 40.20 -1.35
N ILE A 152 13.57 40.77 -0.25
CA ILE A 152 13.72 40.17 1.09
C ILE A 152 13.07 38.79 1.14
N ILE A 153 11.82 38.66 0.67
CA ILE A 153 11.09 37.38 0.68
C ILE A 153 11.77 36.34 -0.22
N ALA A 154 12.29 36.74 -1.37
CA ALA A 154 12.99 35.83 -2.29
C ALA A 154 14.29 35.29 -1.68
N ILE A 155 15.05 36.13 -0.95
CA ILE A 155 16.27 35.70 -0.27
C ILE A 155 15.96 34.70 0.85
N THR A 156 14.94 34.96 1.67
CA THR A 156 14.55 34.03 2.74
C THR A 156 14.07 32.70 2.19
N ASP A 157 13.28 32.73 1.11
CA ASP A 157 12.77 31.52 0.46
C ASP A 157 13.88 30.66 -0.17
N ALA A 158 14.85 31.29 -0.84
CA ALA A 158 16.01 30.59 -1.38
C ALA A 158 16.89 30.02 -0.24
N GLY A 159 17.04 30.77 0.85
CA GLY A 159 17.75 30.34 2.06
C GLY A 159 17.13 29.08 2.68
N ASP A 160 15.82 29.08 2.92
CA ASP A 160 15.09 27.95 3.48
C ASP A 160 15.20 26.70 2.60
N ARG A 161 15.04 26.86 1.27
CA ARG A 161 15.25 25.75 0.32
C ARG A 161 16.67 25.19 0.37
N GLY A 162 17.67 26.06 0.51
CA GLY A 162 19.07 25.65 0.67
C GLY A 162 19.31 24.87 1.96
N LEU A 163 18.74 25.32 3.09
CA LEU A 163 18.86 24.63 4.38
C LEU A 163 18.18 23.26 4.36
N ILE A 164 17.00 23.15 3.75
CA ILE A 164 16.30 21.87 3.56
C ILE A 164 17.16 20.91 2.73
N ALA A 165 17.73 21.38 1.62
CA ALA A 165 18.60 20.56 0.77
C ALA A 165 19.86 20.09 1.52
N LEU A 166 20.50 20.97 2.29
CA LEU A 166 21.65 20.63 3.11
C LEU A 166 21.28 19.58 4.17
N GLN A 167 20.15 19.74 4.84
CA GLN A 167 19.67 18.78 5.83
C GLN A 167 19.41 17.40 5.20
N ALA A 168 18.85 17.35 3.99
CA ALA A 168 18.68 16.11 3.23
C ALA A 168 20.03 15.44 2.91
N CYS A 169 21.02 16.20 2.45
CA CYS A 169 22.38 15.68 2.23
C CYS A 169 23.02 15.14 3.52
N GLN A 170 22.88 15.86 4.63
CA GLN A 170 23.39 15.41 5.93
C GLN A 170 22.71 14.12 6.41
N ALA A 171 21.39 14.01 6.23
CA ALA A 171 20.64 12.81 6.58
C ALA A 171 21.12 11.60 5.76
N TYR A 172 21.33 11.79 4.45
CA TYR A 172 21.86 10.76 3.56
C TYR A 172 23.24 10.25 4.00
N VAL A 173 24.19 11.16 4.28
CA VAL A 173 25.54 10.78 4.74
C VAL A 173 25.47 10.03 6.07
N ARG A 174 24.65 10.48 7.03
CA ARG A 174 24.46 9.77 8.31
C ARG A 174 23.86 8.38 8.14
N ALA A 175 22.99 8.18 7.16
CA ALA A 175 22.40 6.88 6.86
C ALA A 175 23.41 5.91 6.23
N LEU A 176 24.40 6.40 5.48
CA LEU A 176 25.48 5.57 4.92
C LEU A 176 26.54 5.15 5.94
N VAL A 177 26.75 5.96 6.98
CA VAL A 177 27.75 5.71 8.03
C VAL A 177 27.22 4.81 9.15
N ARG A 178 25.91 4.54 9.16
CA ARG A 178 25.25 3.63 10.11
C ARG A 178 25.18 2.22 9.55
#